data_AF-A0A0F9FT56-F1
#
_entry.id   AF-A0A0F9FT56-F1
#
_cell.length_a   1.000
_cell.length_b   1.000
_cell.length_c   1.000
_cell.angle_alpha   90.00
_cell.angle_beta   90.00
_cell.angle_gamma   90.00
#
_symmetry.space_group_name_H-M   'P 1'
#
loop_
_entity.id
_entity.type
_entity.pdbx_description
1 polymer ?
#
loop_
_entity_poly.entity_id
_entity_poly.type
_entity_poly.pdbx_seq_one_letter_code
_entity_poly.pdbx_strand_id
1 'polypeptide(L)'
;MNALEKYYEENLYPLQDGVLNIVKKSRTPFFLTGGAALSRYYVGHRYFDDLDLFVVDDSNYSDHVNVVLKLLVESKDNAGFRDTRR
;
A
#
# COMPACT_ATOMS: atom_id res chain seq x y z
N MET A 1 -18.72 -16.80 1.52
CA MET A 1 -17.93 -15.80 0.77
C MET A 1 -18.08 -16.04 -0.71
N ASN A 2 -18.32 -14.98 -1.48
CA ASN A 2 -18.22 -15.06 -2.93
C ASN A 2 -16.73 -15.07 -3.37
N ALA A 3 -16.45 -15.48 -4.61
CA ALA A 3 -15.06 -15.59 -5.10
C ALA A 3 -14.31 -14.25 -5.10
N LEU A 4 -15.05 -13.13 -5.22
CA LEU A 4 -14.50 -11.78 -5.19
C LEU A 4 -14.04 -11.40 -3.77
N GLU A 5 -14.88 -11.62 -2.76
CA GLU A 5 -14.53 -11.44 -1.32
C GLU A 5 -13.24 -12.18 -0.98
N LYS A 6 -13.18 -13.46 -1.38
CA LYS A 6 -12.01 -14.30 -1.14
C LYS A 6 -10.74 -13.74 -1.78
N TYR A 7 -10.84 -13.22 -3.00
CA TYR A 7 -9.69 -12.59 -3.67
C TYR A 7 -9.17 -11.38 -2.90
N TYR A 8 -10.06 -10.47 -2.48
CA TYR A 8 -9.65 -9.28 -1.73
C TYR A 8 -9.04 -9.63 -0.38
N GLU A 9 -9.68 -10.49 0.41
CA GLU A 9 -9.21 -10.84 1.76
C GLU A 9 -7.92 -11.66 1.75
N GLU A 10 -7.76 -12.59 0.82
CA GLU A 10 -6.61 -13.50 0.81
C GLU A 10 -5.43 -13.00 -0.04
N ASN A 11 -5.65 -12.09 -0.99
CA ASN A 11 -4.61 -11.65 -1.93
C ASN A 11 -4.37 -10.14 -1.88
N LEU A 12 -5.39 -9.32 -2.16
CA LEU A 12 -5.18 -7.89 -2.36
C LEU A 12 -4.91 -7.15 -1.04
N TYR A 13 -5.70 -7.39 -0.01
CA TYR A 13 -5.53 -6.72 1.28
C TYR A 13 -4.22 -7.10 1.98
N PRO A 14 -3.76 -8.37 1.98
CA PRO A 14 -2.43 -8.72 2.46
C PRO A 14 -1.30 -8.03 1.69
N LEU A 15 -1.42 -7.88 0.36
CA LEU A 15 -0.46 -7.13 -0.44
C LEU A 15 -0.43 -5.64 -0.04
N GLN A 16 -1.62 -5.02 0.08
CA GLN A 16 -1.76 -3.64 0.53
C GLN A 16 -1.20 -3.45 1.95
N ASP A 17 -1.40 -4.40 2.86
CA ASP A 17 -0.79 -4.39 4.20
C ASP A 17 0.75 -4.43 4.13
N GLY A 18 1.30 -5.22 3.22
CA GLY A 18 2.74 -5.23 2.94
C GLY A 18 3.25 -3.85 2.53
N VAL A 19 2.59 -3.20 1.58
CA VAL A 19 2.92 -1.83 1.12
C VAL A 19 2.85 -0.83 2.27
N LEU A 20 1.76 -0.85 3.06
CA LEU A 20 1.60 0.07 4.20
C LEU A 20 2.64 -0.16 5.29
N ASN A 21 3.04 -1.41 5.52
CA ASN A 21 4.09 -1.71 6.48
C ASN A 21 5.46 -1.16 6.02
N ILE A 22 5.73 -1.18 4.70
CA ILE A 22 6.94 -0.58 4.14
C ILE A 22 6.92 0.94 4.32
N VAL A 23 5.80 1.60 3.98
CA VAL A 23 5.61 3.04 4.19
C VAL A 23 5.70 3.41 5.66
N LYS A 24 5.21 2.57 6.58
CA LYS A 24 5.38 2.79 8.02
C LYS A 24 6.84 2.70 8.44
N LYS A 25 7.61 1.77 7.88
CA LYS A 25 9.03 1.57 8.18
C LYS A 25 9.93 2.65 7.57
N SER A 26 9.52 3.29 6.48
CA SER A 26 10.26 4.41 5.87
C SER A 26 10.32 5.63 6.79
N ARG A 27 9.43 5.73 7.79
CA ARG A 27 9.31 6.87 8.72
C ARG A 27 9.05 8.21 8.03
N THR A 28 8.58 8.17 6.78
CA THR A 28 8.12 9.36 6.05
C THR A 28 6.78 9.83 6.60
N PRO A 29 6.44 11.13 6.47
CA PRO A 29 5.20 11.70 7.02
C PRO A 29 3.94 11.32 6.23
N PHE A 30 4.01 10.30 5.36
CA PHE A 30 2.86 9.81 4.62
C PHE A 30 1.81 9.22 5.55
N PHE A 31 0.56 9.59 5.34
CA PHE A 31 -0.58 9.01 6.02
C PHE A 31 -1.70 8.66 5.03
N LEU A 32 -2.50 7.67 5.40
CA LEU A 32 -3.75 7.34 4.73
C LEU A 32 -4.83 8.34 5.17
N THR A 33 -5.61 8.85 4.22
CA THR A 33 -6.84 9.60 4.52
C THR A 33 -8.00 9.13 3.63
N GLY A 34 -9.18 9.71 3.84
CA GLY A 34 -10.37 9.47 3.03
C GLY A 34 -10.98 8.08 3.15
N GLY A 35 -11.66 7.67 2.08
CA GLY A 35 -12.39 6.40 2.00
C GLY A 35 -11.52 5.16 2.20
N ALA A 36 -10.21 5.23 1.94
CA ALA A 36 -9.25 4.13 2.13
C ALA A 36 -9.05 3.76 3.60
N ALA A 37 -8.96 4.75 4.49
CA ALA A 37 -8.86 4.54 5.94
C ALA A 37 -10.22 4.15 6.55
N LEU A 38 -11.31 4.71 6.02
CA LEU A 38 -12.66 4.50 6.53
C LEU A 38 -13.27 3.16 6.07
N SER A 39 -13.08 2.74 4.83
CA SER A 39 -13.69 1.51 4.27
C SER A 39 -13.07 0.25 4.85
N ARG A 40 -11.76 0.28 5.17
CA ARG A 40 -11.04 -0.86 5.74
C ARG A 40 -11.51 -1.24 7.15
N TYR A 41 -12.15 -0.30 7.86
CA TYR A 41 -12.62 -0.51 9.23
C TYR A 41 -14.13 -0.35 9.43
N TYR A 42 -14.88 0.31 8.52
CA TYR A 42 -16.28 0.69 8.80
C TYR A 42 -17.33 0.34 7.74
N VAL A 43 -17.00 0.01 6.48
CA VAL A 43 -18.05 -0.16 5.44
C VAL A 43 -17.77 -1.35 4.52
N GLY A 44 -18.28 -2.52 4.89
CA GLY A 44 -18.19 -3.78 4.14
C GLY A 44 -18.99 -3.85 2.83
N HIS A 45 -19.21 -2.71 2.16
CA HIS A 45 -20.01 -2.65 0.93
C HIS A 45 -19.20 -2.32 -0.33
N ARG A 46 -17.92 -1.96 -0.21
CA ARG A 46 -17.08 -1.68 -1.39
C ARG A 46 -15.64 -2.13 -1.18
N TYR A 47 -15.17 -2.97 -2.09
CA TYR A 47 -13.76 -3.30 -2.18
C TYR A 47 -12.94 -2.13 -2.68
N PHE A 48 -11.68 -2.08 -2.26
CA PHE A 48 -10.77 -0.99 -2.55
C PHE A 48 -9.52 -1.49 -3.25
N ASP A 49 -9.28 -0.97 -4.45
CA ASP A 49 -8.23 -1.47 -5.34
C ASP A 49 -6.89 -0.74 -5.12
N ASP A 50 -6.94 0.57 -4.86
CA ASP A 50 -5.76 1.44 -4.80
C ASP A 50 -5.29 1.75 -3.37
N LEU A 51 -4.28 2.60 -3.18
CA LEU A 51 -3.88 3.17 -1.89
C LEU A 51 -3.45 4.62 -2.11
N ASP A 52 -4.15 5.56 -1.49
CA ASP A 52 -3.84 6.99 -1.58
C ASP A 52 -3.14 7.47 -0.30
N LEU A 53 -1.90 7.95 -0.45
CA LEU A 53 -1.07 8.44 0.66
C LEU A 53 -0.79 9.93 0.49
N PHE A 54 -0.83 10.66 1.59
CA PHE A 54 -0.76 12.11 1.59
C PHE A 54 0.29 12.62 2.58
N VAL A 55 0.85 13.80 2.29
CA VAL A 55 1.69 14.59 3.19
C VAL A 55 1.14 16.01 3.19
N VAL A 56 1.12 16.66 4.35
CA VAL A 56 0.64 18.05 4.46
C VAL A 56 1.83 18.99 4.31
N ASP A 57 1.86 19.75 3.21
CA ASP A 57 2.71 20.93 3.01
C ASP A 57 4.18 20.75 3.46
N ASP A 58 4.82 19.66 3.03
CA ASP A 58 6.23 19.37 3.34
C ASP A 58 7.10 19.64 2.11
N SER A 59 8.07 20.56 2.24
CA SER A 59 9.01 20.90 1.18
C SER A 59 9.87 19.71 0.73
N ASN A 60 10.01 18.68 1.56
CA ASN A 60 10.78 17.47 1.28
C ASN A 60 9.92 16.35 0.67
N TYR A 61 8.70 16.65 0.20
CA TYR A 61 7.78 15.68 -0.40
C TYR A 61 8.47 14.74 -1.39
N SER A 62 9.25 15.30 -2.34
CA SER A 62 9.96 14.52 -3.36
C SER A 62 10.95 13.53 -2.76
N ASP A 63 11.65 13.90 -1.69
CA ASP A 63 12.61 13.02 -1.01
C ASP A 63 11.88 11.90 -0.27
N HIS A 64 10.76 12.20 0.38
CA HIS A 64 9.91 11.19 1.01
C HIS A 64 9.39 10.17 -0.01
N VAL A 65 8.93 10.64 -1.18
CA VAL A 65 8.52 9.76 -2.29
C VAL A 65 9.68 8.84 -2.70
N ASN A 66 10.87 9.40 -2.89
CA ASN A 66 12.05 8.62 -3.30
C ASN A 66 12.43 7.55 -2.27
N VAL A 67 12.36 7.87 -0.97
CA VAL A 67 12.61 6.91 0.10
C VAL A 67 11.62 5.74 0.04
N VAL A 68 10.32 6.05 -0.10
CA VAL A 68 9.28 5.01 -0.18
C VAL A 68 9.45 4.15 -1.43
N LEU A 69 9.64 4.76 -2.60
CA LEU A 69 9.83 4.02 -3.86
C LEU A 69 11.05 3.10 -3.81
N LYS A 70 12.17 3.58 -3.25
CA LYS A 70 13.37 2.77 -3.07
C LYS A 70 13.09 1.54 -2.20
N LEU A 71 12.42 1.72 -1.06
CA LEU A 71 12.09 0.61 -0.16
C LEU A 71 11.12 -0.39 -0.78
N LEU A 72 10.19 0.06 -1.63
CA LEU A 72 9.28 -0.82 -2.38
C LEU A 72 10.04 -1.68 -3.39
N VAL A 73 10.98 -1.08 -4.14
CA VAL A 73 11.85 -1.80 -5.09
C VAL A 73 12.71 -2.83 -4.35
N GLU A 74 13.37 -2.43 -3.27
CA GLU A 74 14.19 -3.34 -2.46
C GLU A 74 13.38 -4.49 -1.85
N SER A 75 12.12 -4.24 -1.48
CA SER A 75 11.24 -5.28 -0.94
C SER A 75 10.81 -6.30 -2.00
N LYS A 76 10.69 -5.90 -3.28
CA LYS A 76 10.41 -6.82 -4.40
C LYS A 76 11.55 -7.83 -4.58
N ASP A 77 12.79 -7.36 -4.52
CA ASP A 77 13.98 -8.18 -4.74
C ASP A 77 14.17 -9.21 -3.62
N ASN A 78 13.85 -8.83 -2.38
CA ASN A 78 13.91 -9.71 -1.21
C ASN A 78 12.75 -10.71 -1.13
N ALA A 79 11.62 -10.42 -1.79
CA ALA A 79 10.46 -11.32 -1.83
C ALA A 79 10.61 -12.46 -2.86
N GLY A 80 11.74 -12.55 -3.58
CA GLY A 80 11.95 -13.59 -4.58
C GLY A 80 10.97 -13.52 -5.76
N PHE A 81 10.41 -12.34 -6.04
CA PHE A 81 9.46 -12.14 -7.14
C PHE A 81 10.23 -12.20 -8.47
N ARG A 82 10.45 -13.41 -8.97
CA ARG A 82 11.00 -13.65 -10.30
C ARG A 82 10.02 -13.09 -11.32
N ASP A 83 10.41 -12.00 -11.98
CA ASP A 83 9.76 -11.51 -13.18
C ASP A 83 9.76 -12.63 -14.23
N THR A 84 8.60 -13.22 -14.51
CA THR A 84 8.43 -14.31 -15.48
C THR A 84 8.14 -13.80 -16.89
N ARG A 85 8.31 -12.51 -17.18
CA ARG A 85 8.14 -11.99 -18.54
C ARG A 85 9.50 -11.86 -19.25
N ARG A 86 9.83 -12.90 -20.02
CA ARG A 86 10.71 -12.81 -21.19
C ARG A 86 9.84 -12.74 -22.45
#